data_AF-A0A925DBQ8-F1
#
_entry.id   AF-A0A925DBQ8-F1
#
_cell.length_a   1.000
_cell.length_b   1.000
_cell.length_c   1.000
_cell.angle_alpha   90.00
_cell.angle_beta   90.00
_cell.angle_gamma   90.00
#
_symmetry.space_group_name_H-M   'P 1'
#
loop_
_entity.id
_entity.type
_entity.pdbx_description
1 polymer ?
#
loop_
_entity_poly.entity_id
_entity_poly.type
_entity_poly.pdbx_seq_one_letter_code
_entity_poly.pdbx_strand_id
1 'polypeptide(L)' 'MKTIHAIYKNGVFQPLDEVELPDDCQVEFEPRQVEATHPPDLAAVYQVLAERYETGEHDVAARHNEHQP' A
#
# COMPACT_ATOMS: atom_id res chain seq x y z
N MET A 1 9.78 -11.89 20.05
CA MET A 1 10.36 -12.30 18.77
C MET A 1 9.81 -11.39 17.69
N LYS A 2 10.67 -10.83 16.82
CA LYS A 2 10.21 -10.04 15.67
C LYS A 2 9.79 -11.02 14.57
N THR A 3 8.63 -10.77 13.95
CA THR A 3 8.20 -11.53 12.76
C THR A 3 8.95 -11.00 11.55
N ILE A 4 9.65 -11.88 10.82
CA ILE A 4 10.31 -11.54 9.57
C ILE A 4 9.26 -11.57 8.47
N HIS A 5 9.06 -10.45 7.76
CA HIS A 5 8.23 -10.41 6.58
C HIS A 5 9.09 -10.69 5.35
N ALA A 6 8.59 -11.54 4.46
CA ALA A 6 9.32 -11.95 3.27
C ALA A 6 8.37 -12.16 2.08
N ILE A 7 8.90 -11.95 0.88
CA ILE A 7 8.23 -12.32 -0.37
C ILE A 7 8.67 -13.73 -0.73
N TYR A 8 7.70 -14.63 -0.92
CA TYR A 8 7.98 -15.94 -1.51
C TYR A 8 7.96 -15.83 -3.04
N LYS A 9 9.11 -16.09 -3.68
CA LYS A 9 9.27 -16.04 -5.13
C LYS A 9 10.17 -17.17 -5.61
N ASN A 10 9.67 -17.98 -6.53
CA ASN A 10 10.41 -19.09 -7.15
C ASN A 10 11.05 -20.07 -6.15
N GLY A 11 10.36 -20.38 -5.05
CA GLY A 11 10.91 -21.28 -4.01
C GLY A 11 11.82 -20.59 -2.98
N VAL A 12 12.06 -19.28 -3.10
CA VAL A 12 12.93 -18.52 -2.20
C VAL A 12 12.12 -17.52 -1.38
N PHE A 13 12.34 -17.48 -0.07
CA PHE A 13 11.83 -16.43 0.82
C PHE A 13 12.83 -15.27 0.87
N GLN A 14 12.45 -14.12 0.34
CA GLN A 14 13.26 -12.90 0.33
C GLN A 14 12.77 -11.96 1.44
N PRO A 15 13.54 -11.75 2.52
CA PRO A 15 13.19 -10.80 3.57
C PRO A 15 12.98 -9.40 2.99
N LEU A 16 11.97 -8.69 3.50
CA LEU A 16 11.73 -7.28 3.15
C LEU A 16 12.72 -6.34 3.83
N ASP A 17 13.18 -6.72 5.02
CA ASP A 17 14.10 -5.98 5.87
C ASP A 17 15.29 -6.87 6.28
N GLU A 18 16.35 -6.23 6.79
CA GLU A 18 17.50 -6.93 7.35
C GLU A 18 17.09 -7.85 8.52
N VAL A 19 17.62 -9.07 8.50
CA VAL A 19 17.35 -10.08 9.53
C VAL A 19 18.54 -10.15 10.47
N GLU A 20 18.36 -9.62 11.68
CA GLU A 20 19.36 -9.69 12.75
C GLU A 20 19.21 -11.01 13.53
N LEU A 21 20.05 -11.99 13.20
CA LEU A 21 20.18 -13.25 13.94
C LEU A 21 21.65 -13.57 14.20
N PRO A 22 21.97 -14.30 15.29
CA PRO A 22 23.33 -14.74 15.54
C PRO A 22 23.87 -15.63 14.41
N ASP A 23 25.17 -15.57 14.18
CA ASP A 23 25.86 -16.48 13.27
C ASP A 23 25.69 -17.94 13.73
N ASP A 24 25.57 -18.85 12.75
CA ASP A 24 25.44 -20.30 12.95
C ASP A 24 24.31 -20.75 13.89
N CYS A 25 23.22 -19.98 13.98
CA CYS A 25 22.07 -20.34 14.82
C CYS A 25 21.04 -21.22 14.09
N GLN A 26 20.44 -22.16 14.83
CA GLN A 26 19.29 -22.92 14.33
C GLN A 26 18.02 -22.08 14.45
N VAL A 27 17.20 -22.09 13.40
CA VAL A 27 15.93 -21.37 13.35
C VAL A 27 14.79 -22.33 13.00
N GLU A 28 13.64 -22.12 13.65
CA GLU A 28 12.37 -22.72 13.24
C GLU A 28 11.59 -21.69 12.43
N PHE A 29 11.11 -22.07 11.26
CA PHE A 29 10.46 -21.18 10.31
C PHE A 29 9.12 -21.77 9.88
N GLU A 30 8.03 -21.04 10.18
CA GLU A 30 6.68 -21.39 9.74
C GLU A 30 6.13 -20.27 8.83
N PRO A 31 6.06 -20.48 7.52
CA PRO A 31 5.48 -19.51 6.61
C PRO A 31 3.97 -19.45 6.82
N ARG A 32 3.47 -18.27 7.21
CA ARG A 32 2.04 -17.97 7.24
C ARG A 32 1.69 -17.11 6.05
N GLN A 33 0.74 -17.56 5.23
CA GLN A 33 0.21 -16.74 4.15
C GLN A 33 -0.52 -15.56 4.79
N VAL A 34 -0.03 -14.35 4.52
CA VAL A 34 -0.66 -13.09 4.92
C VAL A 34 -1.30 -12.46 3.69
N GLU A 35 -2.44 -11.79 3.88
CA GLU A 35 -2.97 -10.92 2.82
C GLU A 35 -1.97 -9.79 2.61
N ALA A 36 -1.45 -9.69 1.39
CA ALA A 36 -0.53 -8.62 1.05
C ALA A 36 -1.27 -7.30 1.15
N THR A 37 -0.89 -6.47 2.12
CA THR A 37 -1.22 -5.05 2.10
C THR A 37 -0.39 -4.46 0.97
N HIS A 38 -0.93 -4.45 -0.24
CA HIS A 38 -0.29 -3.77 -1.34
C HIS A 38 -0.23 -2.29 -0.96
N PRO A 39 0.97 -1.67 -0.93
CA PRO A 39 1.01 -0.23 -0.87
C PRO A 39 0.14 0.31 -2.01
N PRO A 40 -0.67 1.34 -1.78
CA PRO A 40 -1.57 1.85 -2.81
C PRO A 40 -0.74 2.18 -4.05
N ASP A 41 -1.21 1.72 -5.20
CA ASP A 41 -0.60 2.08 -6.47
C ASP A 41 -0.83 3.58 -6.69
N LEU A 42 0.16 4.38 -6.28
CA LEU A 42 0.09 5.82 -6.36
C LEU A 42 -0.06 6.29 -7.81
N ALA A 43 0.50 5.55 -8.78
CA ALA A 43 0.35 5.89 -10.19
C ALA A 43 -1.12 5.73 -10.62
N ALA A 44 -1.77 4.64 -10.24
CA ALA A 44 -3.20 4.43 -10.49
C ALA A 44 -4.07 5.48 -9.78
N VAL A 45 -3.76 5.84 -8.54
CA VAL A 45 -4.46 6.90 -7.80
C VAL A 45 -4.33 8.25 -8.50
N TYR A 46 -3.13 8.64 -8.91
CA TYR A 46 -2.90 9.90 -9.61
C TYR A 46 -3.54 9.91 -11.00
N GLN A 47 -3.63 8.76 -11.67
CA GLN A 47 -4.35 8.66 -12.94
C GLN A 47 -5.83 9.02 -12.76
N VAL A 48 -6.50 8.46 -11.74
CA VAL A 48 -7.90 8.79 -11.42
C VAL A 48 -8.06 10.27 -11.07
N LEU A 49 -7.15 10.83 -10.26
CA LEU A 49 -7.21 12.25 -9.89
C LEU A 49 -6.95 13.21 -11.06
N ALA A 50 -6.25 12.74 -12.10
CA ALA A 50 -5.97 13.52 -13.30
C ALA A 50 -7.13 13.51 -14.30
N GLU A 51 -8.13 12.65 -14.11
CA GLU A 51 -9.32 12.61 -14.95
C GLU A 51 -10.08 13.93 -14.84
N ARG A 52 -10.30 14.58 -15.99
CA ARG A 52 -11.16 15.76 -16.05
C ARG A 52 -12.60 15.32 -16.04
N TYR A 53 -13.34 15.77 -15.05
CA TYR A 53 -14.78 15.57 -14.97
C TYR A 53 -15.48 16.89 -15.32
N GLU A 54 -16.11 16.95 -16.50
CA GLU A 54 -16.93 18.10 -16.88
C GLU A 54 -18.32 17.95 -16.25
N THR A 55 -18.53 18.61 -15.12
CA THR A 55 -19.83 18.64 -14.43
C THR A 55 -20.87 19.53 -15.12
N GLY A 56 -20.47 20.34 -16.09
CA GLY A 56 -21.30 21.40 -16.68
C GLY A 56 -21.53 22.60 -15.76
N GLU A 57 -20.96 22.59 -14.56
CA GLU A 57 -21.09 23.67 -13.58
C GLU A 57 -19.85 24.56 -13.62
N HIS A 58 -20.05 25.82 -14.02
CA HIS A 58 -18.94 26.75 -14.25
C HIS A 58 -18.49 27.53 -13.01
N ASP A 59 -19.35 27.63 -11.99
CA ASP A 59 -19.06 28.39 -10.76
C ASP A 59 -19.52 27.62 -9.51
N VAL A 60 -18.85 26.50 -9.26
CA VAL A 60 -19.05 25.68 -8.06
C VAL A 60 -18.70 26.43 -6.76
N ALA A 61 -17.85 27.45 -6.83
CA ALA A 61 -17.44 28.26 -5.68
C ALA A 61 -18.56 29.21 -5.23
N ALA A 62 -19.30 29.84 -6.16
CA ALA A 62 -20.44 30.68 -5.82
C ALA A 62 -21.58 29.91 -5.14
N ARG A 63 -21.80 28.65 -5.53
CA ARG A 63 -22.84 27.78 -4.97
C ARG A 63 -22.58 27.32 -3.54
N HIS A 64 -21.34 27.41 -3.07
CA HIS A 64 -20.95 26.98 -1.72
C HIS A 64 -21.74 27.71 -0.62
N ASN A 65 -22.17 28.94 -0.87
CA ASN A 65 -22.87 29.77 0.11
C ASN A 65 -24.40 29.68 0.03
N GLU A 66 -24.98 28.98 -0.95
CA GLU A 66 -26.43 28.88 -1.16
C GLU A 66 -27.12 27.97 -0.12
N HIS A 67 -26.36 27.11 0.55
CA HIS A 67 -26.85 26.11 1.51
C HIS A 67 -26.25 26.26 2.92
N GLN A 68 -25.51 27.34 3.18
CA GLN A 68 -25.01 27.62 4.54
C GLN A 68 -25.99 28.53 5.29
N PRO A 69 -26.50 28.10 6.47
CA PRO A 69 -27.35 28.92 7.33
C PRO A 69 -26.61 30.11 7.95
#